data_AF-A0A943DTS0-F1
#
_entry.id   AF-A0A943DTS0-F1
#
_cell.length_a   1.000
_cell.length_b   1.000
_cell.length_c   1.000
_cell.angle_alpha   90.00
_cell.angle_beta   90.00
_cell.angle_gamma   90.00
#
_symmetry.space_group_name_H-M   'P 1'
#
loop_
_entity.id
_entity.type
_entity.pdbx_description
1 polymer ?
#
loop_
_entity_poly.entity_id
_entity_poly.type
_entity_poly.pdbx_seq_one_letter_code
_entity_poly.pdbx_strand_id
1 'polypeptide(L)'
;MHPQSVNTVRIMTLLLDSKVHILSSILRMGVGGSQVDNASSGGIFCGIGVDGKLKGIAYDTKGRRYWKHPQGIKFDECMIPNFDLCKGLVKRLAPRFANISQLCSWDIAIGQDGHPILIETNMSYGQVDFHQLCNGPIFGEFTLEILDMVFKKRRK
;
A
#
# COMPACT_ATOMS: atom_id res chain seq x y z
N MET A 1 8.56 -11.45 9.53
CA MET A 1 9.14 -10.77 8.35
C MET A 1 10.37 -11.53 7.88
N HIS A 2 10.63 -11.54 6.59
CA HIS A 2 11.79 -12.21 6.03
C HIS A 2 13.08 -11.44 6.34
N PRO A 3 14.13 -12.04 6.94
CA PRO A 3 15.35 -11.31 7.34
C PRO A 3 16.19 -10.78 6.17
N GLN A 4 16.07 -11.38 4.98
CA GLN A 4 16.92 -11.08 3.82
C GLN A 4 16.17 -10.40 2.66
N SER A 5 14.88 -10.06 2.84
CA SER A 5 14.08 -9.34 1.83
C SER A 5 13.64 -8.00 2.41
N VAL A 6 13.83 -6.93 1.62
CA VAL A 6 13.35 -5.58 1.98
C VAL A 6 11.83 -5.56 1.86
N ASN A 7 11.11 -5.96 2.91
CA ASN A 7 9.65 -5.84 2.90
C ASN A 7 9.28 -4.34 2.83
N THR A 8 8.40 -3.96 1.91
CA THR A 8 7.97 -2.57 1.75
C THR A 8 6.52 -2.37 2.14
N VAL A 9 6.27 -1.26 2.83
CA VAL A 9 4.93 -0.75 3.11
C VAL A 9 4.52 0.10 1.92
N ARG A 10 3.49 -0.33 1.21
CA ARG A 10 2.86 0.47 0.16
C ARG A 10 1.62 1.17 0.71
N ILE A 11 1.58 2.49 0.58
CA ILE A 11 0.43 3.31 0.98
C ILE A 11 -0.15 3.99 -0.25
N MET A 12 -1.45 3.92 -0.45
CA MET A 12 -2.15 4.66 -1.50
C MET A 12 -2.80 5.91 -0.93
N THR A 13 -2.54 7.06 -1.53
CA THR A 13 -3.13 8.35 -1.15
C THR A 13 -3.95 8.94 -2.28
N LEU A 14 -5.04 9.61 -1.91
CA LEU A 14 -5.82 10.48 -2.78
C LEU A 14 -5.76 11.91 -2.22
N LEU A 15 -5.39 12.88 -3.06
CA LEU A 15 -5.57 14.30 -2.79
C LEU A 15 -6.92 14.73 -3.35
N LEU A 16 -7.86 15.03 -2.47
CA LEU A 16 -9.22 15.46 -2.81
C LEU A 16 -9.58 16.68 -1.97
N ASP A 17 -10.11 17.74 -2.58
CA ASP A 17 -10.45 19.00 -1.90
C ASP A 17 -9.32 19.55 -1.01
N SER A 18 -8.09 19.51 -1.53
CA SER A 18 -6.86 19.91 -0.82
C SER A 18 -6.54 19.11 0.45
N LYS A 19 -7.21 17.98 0.68
CA LYS A 19 -6.96 17.05 1.79
C LYS A 19 -6.37 15.75 1.27
N VAL A 20 -5.38 15.23 1.99
CA VAL A 20 -4.76 13.94 1.67
C VAL A 20 -5.44 12.81 2.45
N HIS A 21 -6.12 11.95 1.71
CA HIS A 21 -6.78 10.75 2.20
C HIS A 21 -5.87 9.55 1.98
N ILE A 22 -5.69 8.72 3.00
CA ILE A 22 -5.06 7.40 2.84
C ILE A 22 -6.18 6.43 2.50
N LEU A 23 -6.15 5.90 1.27
CA LEU A 23 -7.19 5.02 0.77
C LEU A 23 -6.94 3.57 1.18
N SER A 24 -5.69 3.13 1.14
CA SER A 24 -5.35 1.72 1.34
C SER A 24 -3.88 1.56 1.69
N SER A 25 -3.53 0.50 2.42
CA SER A 25 -2.15 0.17 2.75
C SER A 25 -1.94 -1.33 2.71
N ILE A 26 -0.82 -1.76 2.13
CA ILE A 26 -0.43 -3.17 2.03
C ILE A 26 1.05 -3.33 2.36
N LEU A 27 1.42 -4.47 2.93
CA LEU A 27 2.81 -4.88 3.09
C LEU A 27 3.14 -5.85 1.95
N ARG A 28 4.21 -5.58 1.20
CA ARG A 28 4.77 -6.51 0.21
C ARG A 28 5.96 -7.24 0.82
N MET A 29 6.03 -8.54 0.58
CA MET A 29 7.01 -9.43 1.20
C MET A 29 7.56 -10.42 0.16
N GLY A 30 8.87 -10.65 0.19
CA GLY A 30 9.48 -11.74 -0.55
C GLY A 30 9.15 -13.12 0.05
N VAL A 31 9.11 -14.14 -0.80
CA VAL A 31 8.97 -15.56 -0.40
C VAL A 31 10.25 -16.33 -0.78
N GLY A 32 10.64 -17.32 0.04
CA GLY A 32 11.89 -18.07 -0.14
C GLY A 32 13.15 -17.22 0.04
N GLY A 33 14.26 -17.61 -0.59
CA GLY A 33 15.53 -16.87 -0.58
C GLY A 33 15.59 -15.64 -1.49
N SER A 34 14.44 -15.16 -1.98
CA SER A 34 14.39 -13.96 -2.82
C SER A 34 14.79 -12.73 -1.99
N GLN A 35 15.83 -12.03 -2.42
CA GLN A 35 16.26 -10.77 -1.80
C GLN A 35 15.39 -9.56 -2.22
N VAL A 36 14.50 -9.74 -3.20
CA VAL A 36 13.67 -8.67 -3.77
C VAL A 36 12.20 -8.91 -3.40
N ASP A 37 11.50 -7.85 -3.01
CA ASP A 37 10.09 -7.83 -2.55
C ASP A 37 9.09 -7.54 -3.69
N ASN A 38 9.52 -7.70 -4.94
CA ASN A 38 8.66 -7.53 -6.09
C ASN A 38 7.60 -8.66 -6.10
N ALA A 39 6.35 -8.32 -5.85
CA ALA A 39 5.22 -9.26 -5.92
C ALA A 39 5.17 -9.98 -7.28
N SER A 40 5.53 -9.29 -8.37
CA SER A 40 5.62 -9.85 -9.72
C SER A 40 6.72 -10.91 -9.87
N SER A 41 7.69 -10.96 -8.96
CA SER A 41 8.78 -11.93 -8.92
C SER A 41 8.53 -13.09 -7.95
N GLY A 42 7.29 -13.25 -7.46
CA GLY A 42 6.89 -14.36 -6.58
C GLY A 42 6.72 -14.01 -5.10
N GLY A 43 6.65 -12.72 -4.77
CA GLY A 43 6.30 -12.24 -3.43
C GLY A 43 4.82 -12.40 -3.10
N ILE A 44 4.48 -12.16 -1.83
CA ILE A 44 3.11 -12.06 -1.34
C ILE A 44 2.85 -10.68 -0.77
N PHE A 45 1.58 -10.28 -0.73
CA PHE A 45 1.15 -9.00 -0.18
C PHE A 45 -0.02 -9.18 0.78
N CYS A 46 -0.01 -8.40 1.86
CA CYS A 46 -0.99 -8.48 2.94
C CYS A 46 -1.56 -7.09 3.23
N GLY A 47 -2.87 -7.00 3.46
CA GLY A 47 -3.50 -5.75 3.85
C GLY A 47 -3.02 -5.26 5.22
N ILE A 48 -2.86 -3.95 5.37
CA ILE A 48 -2.56 -3.30 6.64
C ILE A 48 -3.83 -2.57 7.10
N GLY A 49 -4.24 -2.78 8.34
CA GLY A 49 -5.30 -2.04 9.01
C GLY A 49 -4.93 -0.58 9.27
N VAL A 50 -5.92 0.23 9.62
CA VAL A 50 -5.70 1.68 9.91
C VAL A 50 -4.76 1.91 11.10
N ASP A 51 -4.71 0.93 12.01
CA ASP A 51 -3.88 0.83 13.20
C ASP A 51 -2.46 0.28 12.94
N GLY A 52 -2.15 -0.09 11.69
CA GLY A 52 -0.86 -0.67 11.32
C GLY A 52 -0.76 -2.18 11.55
N LYS A 53 -1.83 -2.85 12.01
CA LYS A 53 -1.85 -4.31 12.15
C LYS A 53 -2.04 -4.98 10.79
N LEU A 54 -1.33 -6.07 10.51
CA LEU A 54 -1.59 -6.83 9.28
C LEU A 54 -2.92 -7.59 9.40
N LYS A 55 -3.62 -7.72 8.27
CA LYS A 55 -4.80 -8.57 8.14
C LYS A 55 -4.39 -10.05 8.15
N GLY A 56 -5.30 -10.96 8.48
CA GLY A 56 -4.99 -12.38 8.63
C GLY A 56 -4.70 -13.16 7.33
N ILE A 57 -4.86 -12.54 6.15
CA ILE A 57 -4.69 -13.21 4.85
C ILE A 57 -3.78 -12.37 3.97
N ALA A 58 -2.75 -13.00 3.41
CA ALA A 58 -1.94 -12.49 2.32
C ALA A 58 -2.29 -13.19 1.00
N TYR A 59 -1.93 -12.56 -0.11
CA TYR A 59 -2.18 -13.04 -1.46
C TYR A 59 -0.91 -12.97 -2.29
N ASP A 60 -0.80 -13.83 -3.30
CA ASP A 60 0.16 -13.62 -4.39
C ASP A 60 -0.53 -13.01 -5.62
N THR A 61 0.24 -12.76 -6.68
CA THR A 61 -0.26 -12.20 -7.94
C THR A 61 -1.26 -13.09 -8.68
N LYS A 62 -1.38 -14.37 -8.30
CA LYS A 62 -2.37 -15.32 -8.83
C LYS A 62 -3.63 -15.40 -7.95
N GLY A 63 -3.72 -14.61 -6.89
CA GLY A 63 -4.83 -14.63 -5.93
C GLY A 63 -4.81 -15.83 -4.99
N ARG A 64 -3.71 -16.59 -4.92
CA ARG A 64 -3.58 -17.68 -3.95
C ARG A 64 -3.50 -17.11 -2.55
N ARG A 65 -4.27 -17.69 -1.63
CA ARG A 65 -4.39 -17.23 -0.24
C ARG A 65 -3.33 -17.86 0.65
N TYR A 66 -2.79 -17.06 1.57
CA TYR A 66 -1.84 -17.46 2.59
C TYR A 66 -2.34 -16.97 3.94
N TRP A 67 -2.59 -17.88 4.88
CA TRP A 67 -2.97 -17.57 6.27
C TRP A 67 -1.76 -17.30 7.18
N LYS A 68 -0.59 -17.75 6.74
CA LYS A 68 0.71 -17.48 7.34
C LYS A 68 1.73 -17.31 6.24
N HIS A 69 2.78 -16.57 6.52
CA HIS A 69 3.94 -16.47 5.67
C HIS A 69 4.52 -17.88 5.44
N PRO A 70 5.03 -18.22 4.24
CA PRO A 70 5.66 -19.53 3.99
C PRO A 70 6.80 -19.89 4.96
N GLN A 71 7.36 -18.89 5.64
CA GLN A 71 8.41 -19.01 6.67
C GLN A 71 7.84 -19.11 8.11
N GLY A 72 6.52 -19.30 8.26
CA GLY A 72 5.87 -19.70 9.52
C GLY A 72 5.14 -18.59 10.28
N ILE A 73 5.40 -17.32 9.98
CA ILE A 73 4.85 -16.17 10.73
C ILE A 73 3.37 -15.93 10.35
N LYS A 74 2.48 -15.80 11.35
CA LYS A 74 1.09 -15.40 11.10
C LYS A 74 0.98 -13.90 10.89
N PHE A 75 0.13 -13.49 9.96
CA PHE A 75 -0.01 -12.09 9.61
C PHE A 75 -0.74 -11.30 10.69
N ASP A 76 -1.84 -11.81 11.24
CA ASP A 76 -2.64 -11.16 12.29
C ASP A 76 -1.93 -11.03 13.66
N GLU A 77 -0.71 -11.55 13.80
CA GLU A 77 0.18 -11.33 14.95
C GLU A 77 1.23 -10.24 14.67
N CYS A 78 1.27 -9.69 13.46
CA CYS A 78 2.25 -8.69 13.04
C CYS A 78 1.70 -7.26 13.06
N MET A 79 2.56 -6.34 13.48
CA MET A 79 2.32 -4.89 13.41
C MET A 79 3.43 -4.23 12.61
N ILE A 80 3.06 -3.25 11.79
CA ILE A 80 4.01 -2.41 11.07
C ILE A 80 4.67 -1.42 12.03
N PRO A 81 6.00 -1.45 12.23
CA PRO A 81 6.68 -0.51 13.09
C PRO A 81 6.49 0.93 12.61
N ASN A 82 6.22 1.84 13.56
CA ASN A 82 6.13 3.28 13.29
C ASN A 82 5.22 3.66 12.11
N PHE A 83 4.12 2.92 11.92
CA PHE A 83 3.23 3.10 10.77
C PHE A 83 2.65 4.53 10.68
N ASP A 84 2.41 5.20 11.81
CA ASP A 84 1.99 6.60 11.83
C ASP A 84 3.03 7.54 11.22
N LEU A 85 4.33 7.27 11.38
CA LEU A 85 5.39 8.04 10.70
C LEU A 85 5.34 7.83 9.19
N CYS A 86 5.08 6.60 8.73
CA CYS A 86 4.88 6.30 7.31
C CYS A 86 3.68 7.09 6.74
N LYS A 87 2.54 7.07 7.45
CA LYS A 87 1.34 7.85 7.08
C LYS A 87 1.64 9.35 7.04
N GLY A 88 2.37 9.87 8.02
CA GLY A 88 2.77 11.28 8.08
C GLY A 88 3.72 11.69 6.94
N LEU A 89 4.66 10.82 6.59
CA LEU A 89 5.58 11.03 5.45
C LEU A 89 4.79 11.19 4.15
N VAL A 90 3.92 10.26 3.80
CA VAL A 90 3.19 10.30 2.51
C VAL A 90 2.18 11.44 2.47
N LYS A 91 1.52 11.77 3.60
CA LYS A 91 0.62 12.92 3.68
C LYS A 91 1.33 14.25 3.43
N ARG A 92 2.58 14.39 3.92
CA ARG A 92 3.41 15.57 3.67
C ARG A 92 3.89 15.64 2.22
N LEU A 93 4.17 14.50 1.60
CA LEU A 93 4.71 14.46 0.24
C LEU A 93 3.64 14.58 -0.85
N ALA A 94 2.46 13.98 -0.67
CA ALA A 94 1.43 13.93 -1.70
C ALA A 94 1.05 15.30 -2.32
N PRO A 95 0.89 16.40 -1.54
CA PRO A 95 0.57 17.70 -2.11
C PRO A 95 1.63 18.23 -3.09
N ARG A 96 2.89 17.80 -2.96
CA ARG A 96 3.98 18.23 -3.85
C ARG A 96 3.84 17.68 -5.27
N PHE A 97 3.05 16.63 -5.45
CA PHE A 97 2.83 15.97 -6.74
C PHE A 97 1.42 16.22 -7.30
N ALA A 98 0.64 17.10 -6.66
CA ALA A 98 -0.75 17.40 -7.02
C ALA A 98 -0.95 17.80 -8.50
N ASN A 99 0.06 18.46 -9.09
CA ASN A 99 0.04 18.88 -10.49
C ASN A 99 0.25 17.72 -11.49
N ILE A 100 0.72 16.56 -11.02
CA ILE A 100 1.00 15.38 -11.84
C ILE A 100 -0.09 14.32 -11.62
N SER A 101 -0.37 13.98 -10.36
CA SER A 101 -1.41 13.03 -10.00
C SER A 101 -2.00 13.33 -8.64
N GLN A 102 -3.32 13.18 -8.54
CA GLN A 102 -4.04 13.21 -7.26
C GLN A 102 -4.04 11.83 -6.59
N LEU A 103 -3.77 10.74 -7.33
CA LEU A 103 -3.74 9.37 -6.82
C LEU A 103 -2.31 8.83 -6.91
N CYS A 104 -1.70 8.54 -5.76
CA CYS A 104 -0.31 8.07 -5.69
C CYS A 104 -0.19 6.84 -4.79
N SER A 105 0.63 5.88 -5.20
CA SER A 105 1.06 4.76 -4.37
C SER A 105 2.53 4.94 -3.98
N TRP A 106 2.82 4.88 -2.69
CA TRP A 106 4.11 5.20 -2.10
C TRP A 106 4.74 3.96 -1.52
N ASP A 107 5.98 3.66 -1.87
CA ASP A 107 6.71 2.52 -1.33
C ASP A 107 7.71 2.98 -0.29
N ILE A 108 7.58 2.40 0.88
CA ILE A 108 8.32 2.82 2.06
C ILE A 108 9.02 1.59 2.62
N ALA A 109 10.34 1.70 2.78
CA ALA A 109 11.09 0.81 3.65
C ALA A 109 11.14 1.41 5.06
N ILE A 110 11.27 0.56 6.07
CA ILE A 110 11.50 1.01 7.46
C ILE A 110 12.98 0.79 7.76
N GLY A 111 13.68 1.87 8.10
CA GLY A 111 15.09 1.84 8.48
C GLY A 111 15.33 1.05 9.76
N GLN A 112 16.59 0.71 10.03
CA GLN A 112 16.98 0.02 11.27
C GLN A 112 16.71 0.86 12.53
N ASP A 113 16.69 2.18 12.38
CA ASP A 113 16.29 3.17 13.39
C ASP A 113 14.75 3.29 13.54
N GLY A 114 13.99 2.54 12.73
CA GLY A 114 12.53 2.59 12.68
C GLY A 114 11.97 3.77 11.88
N HIS A 115 12.79 4.61 11.25
CA HIS A 115 12.31 5.75 10.47
C HIS A 115 11.90 5.32 9.05
N PRO A 116 10.83 5.91 8.48
CA PRO A 116 10.38 5.58 7.13
C PRO A 116 11.32 6.18 6.08
N ILE A 117 11.71 5.35 5.11
CA ILE A 117 12.54 5.71 3.96
C ILE A 117 11.69 5.54 2.71
N LEU A 118 11.46 6.63 1.96
CA LEU A 118 10.78 6.57 0.68
C LEU A 118 11.69 5.90 -0.36
N ILE A 119 11.19 4.85 -1.01
CA ILE A 119 11.90 4.12 -2.07
C ILE A 119 11.44 4.60 -3.44
N GLU A 120 10.13 4.52 -3.70
CA GLU A 120 9.54 4.93 -4.97
C GLU A 120 8.15 5.55 -4.79
N THR A 121 7.73 6.32 -5.80
CA THR A 121 6.37 6.86 -5.89
C THR A 121 5.78 6.50 -7.25
N ASN A 122 4.65 5.81 -7.22
CA ASN A 122 3.93 5.35 -8.40
C ASN A 122 2.72 6.26 -8.63
N MET A 123 2.75 7.03 -9.71
CA MET A 123 1.70 8.02 -10.05
C MET A 123 0.74 7.55 -11.15
N SER A 124 1.00 6.37 -11.74
CA SER A 124 0.17 5.75 -12.76
C SER A 124 -0.16 4.31 -12.36
N TYR A 125 -1.44 3.92 -12.47
CA TYR A 125 -2.01 2.60 -12.15
C TYR A 125 -1.89 2.13 -10.69
N GLY A 126 -0.80 2.45 -9.98
CA GLY A 126 -0.64 2.32 -8.52
C GLY A 126 -0.81 0.91 -7.94
N GLN A 127 -0.85 -0.13 -8.80
CA GLN A 127 -1.19 -1.52 -8.44
C GLN A 127 -2.46 -1.61 -7.58
N VAL A 128 -3.50 -0.92 -8.05
CA VAL A 128 -4.84 -0.85 -7.42
C VAL A 128 -5.43 -2.24 -7.16
N ASP A 129 -5.14 -3.22 -8.02
CA ASP A 129 -5.56 -4.61 -7.90
C ASP A 129 -5.09 -5.25 -6.58
N PHE A 130 -3.84 -5.03 -6.17
CA PHE A 130 -3.33 -5.57 -4.89
C PHE A 130 -4.03 -4.93 -3.69
N HIS A 131 -4.25 -3.62 -3.76
CA HIS A 131 -5.00 -2.90 -2.74
C HIS A 131 -6.44 -3.41 -2.64
N GLN A 132 -7.12 -3.63 -3.77
CA GLN A 132 -8.50 -4.09 -3.77
C GLN A 132 -8.65 -5.52 -3.28
N LEU A 133 -7.73 -6.41 -3.66
CA LEU A 133 -7.76 -7.80 -3.22
C LEU A 133 -7.60 -7.92 -1.70
N CYS A 134 -6.72 -7.12 -1.10
CA CYS A 134 -6.48 -7.14 0.35
C CYS A 134 -7.49 -6.33 1.16
N ASN A 135 -7.95 -5.20 0.62
CA ASN A 135 -8.66 -4.18 1.40
C ASN A 135 -10.06 -3.84 0.91
N GLY A 136 -10.49 -4.39 -0.23
CA GLY A 136 -11.78 -4.04 -0.83
C GLY A 136 -11.72 -2.75 -1.66
N PRO A 137 -12.87 -2.15 -2.02
CA PRO A 137 -12.93 -1.00 -2.92
C PRO A 137 -12.05 0.17 -2.46
N ILE A 138 -11.13 0.62 -3.31
CA ILE A 138 -10.12 1.64 -2.96
C ILE A 138 -10.72 3.00 -2.61
N PHE A 139 -11.77 3.42 -3.31
CA PHE A 139 -12.37 4.74 -3.11
C PHE A 139 -13.39 4.75 -1.98
N GLY A 140 -13.91 3.59 -1.56
CA GLY A 140 -14.87 3.49 -0.45
C GLY A 140 -15.99 4.53 -0.56
N GLU A 141 -16.11 5.38 0.46
CA GLU A 141 -17.07 6.48 0.52
C GLU A 141 -16.90 7.56 -0.57
N PHE A 142 -15.69 7.75 -1.08
CA PHE A 142 -15.39 8.72 -2.15
C PHE A 142 -15.78 8.23 -3.54
N THR A 143 -16.29 7.00 -3.68
CA THR A 143 -16.55 6.39 -4.99
C THR A 143 -17.50 7.23 -5.85
N LEU A 144 -18.64 7.67 -5.30
CA LEU A 144 -19.62 8.46 -6.07
C LEU A 144 -19.07 9.83 -6.46
N GLU A 145 -18.36 10.49 -5.55
CA GLU A 145 -17.75 11.80 -5.78
C GLU A 145 -16.69 11.75 -6.88
N ILE A 146 -15.84 10.72 -6.87
CA ILE A 146 -14.80 10.53 -7.89
C ILE A 146 -15.41 10.21 -9.24
N LEU A 147 -16.45 9.36 -9.28
CA LEU A 147 -17.20 9.09 -10.52
C LEU A 147 -17.79 10.38 -11.09
N ASP A 148 -18.43 11.19 -10.25
CA ASP A 148 -18.96 12.49 -10.64
C ASP A 148 -17.86 13.41 -11.18
N MET A 149 -16.72 13.51 -10.50
CA MET A 149 -15.60 14.35 -10.92
C MET A 149 -15.05 13.93 -12.28
N VAL A 150 -14.87 12.62 -12.52
CA VAL A 150 -14.27 12.09 -13.75
C VAL A 150 -15.25 12.18 -14.92
N PHE A 151 -16.52 11.84 -14.71
CA PHE A 151 -17.51 11.75 -15.79
C PHE A 151 -18.26 13.07 -16.07
N LYS A 152 -18.44 13.97 -15.09
CA LYS A 152 -18.98 15.32 -15.37
C LYS A 152 -18.00 16.15 -16.22
N LYS A 153 -16.69 15.99 -16.03
CA LYS A 153 -15.67 16.65 -16.86
C LYS A 153 -15.67 16.20 -18.33
N ARG A 154 -16.21 15.01 -18.64
CA ARG A 154 -16.31 14.45 -20.00
C ARG A 154 -17.55 14.86 -20.79
N ARG A 155 -18.50 15.58 -20.17
CA ARG A 155 -19.76 16.03 -20.81
C ARG A 155 -19.70 17.46 -21.37
N LYS A 156 -18.51 18.06 -21.46
CA LYS A 156 -18.25 19.31 -22.19
C LYS A 156 -17.33 18.99 -23.36
#